data_AF-A0A0D2PXD0-F1
#
_entry.id   AF-A0A0D2PXD0-F1
#
_cell.length_a   1.000
_cell.length_b   1.000
_cell.length_c   1.000
_cell.angle_alpha   90.00
_cell.angle_beta   90.00
_cell.angle_gamma   90.00
#
_symmetry.space_group_name_H-M   'P 1'
#
loop_
_entity.id
_entity.type
_entity.pdbx_description
1 polymer ?
#
loop_
_entity_poly.entity_id
_entity_poly.type
_entity_poly.pdbx_seq_one_letter_code
_entity_poly.pdbx_strand_id
1 'polypeptide(L)'
;MQSLAAPSHLLPSSTRRHLPPSPRSTTIKCHHPSPNPKPQSPIPFLPSLSKPLVLASASAAALLISFTPISILLPGGNGGGFSGGGGNGGGGGGSNGGDGNFWEKLFSPSPAIADDSNQDQEWDSHGLPANIVVQLNKLSGFKKYKLSDILFFDRRRWTTVGTEDSFFEMVSLRPGGFYTKTQLQKELETLATCGMFEKVDMEGKTNPDGTLALTISFTESTWQSADRFRCINVGLMAQSKPIEMDPDMTDKEKLEYYKNQEKDYKRRIERARPCLLPMQVHREVLQMLREQGKVSARLLQKIRDRVQKWYHDEGYACAQVVNFGNLNTKEVVCEVVEGDITQLVIQFQDKLGNVVEGNTQLPVVRRELPRQ
;
A
#
# COMPACT_ATOMS: atom_id res chain seq x y z
N MET A 1 18.17 -60.07 33.70
CA MET A 1 17.65 -61.31 33.08
C MET A 1 16.33 -60.99 32.40
N GLN A 2 16.23 -61.27 31.11
CA GLN A 2 15.06 -61.06 30.26
C GLN A 2 14.02 -62.17 30.49
N SER A 3 12.73 -61.84 30.38
CA SER A 3 11.62 -62.71 29.93
C SER A 3 10.36 -61.83 29.81
N LEU A 4 9.72 -61.57 28.66
CA LEU A 4 8.86 -62.42 27.79
C LEU A 4 7.81 -63.23 28.59
N ALA A 5 6.51 -63.33 28.28
CA ALA A 5 5.57 -62.69 27.35
C ALA A 5 4.13 -63.22 27.65
N ALA A 6 3.10 -62.50 27.17
CA ALA A 6 1.70 -62.93 26.83
C ALA A 6 0.70 -63.26 27.99
N PRO A 7 -0.65 -63.09 27.82
CA PRO A 7 -1.53 -63.74 26.82
C PRO A 7 -2.59 -62.82 26.14
N SER A 8 -2.91 -62.98 24.84
CA SER A 8 -3.97 -63.81 24.21
C SER A 8 -5.34 -63.13 24.05
N HIS A 9 -5.84 -62.99 22.81
CA HIS A 9 -7.27 -63.14 22.48
C HIS A 9 -7.47 -63.59 21.01
N LEU A 10 -8.18 -64.72 20.87
CA LEU A 10 -8.67 -65.40 19.66
C LEU A 10 -10.09 -64.87 19.32
N LEU A 11 -10.32 -64.36 18.09
CA LEU A 11 -11.11 -64.96 16.97
C LEU A 11 -12.67 -64.84 17.05
N PRO A 12 -13.40 -64.94 15.91
CA PRO A 12 -14.46 -64.01 15.52
C PRO A 12 -15.82 -64.70 15.29
N SER A 13 -16.87 -63.93 14.97
CA SER A 13 -17.97 -64.46 14.15
C SER A 13 -18.75 -63.39 13.39
N SER A 14 -19.09 -63.74 12.15
CA SER A 14 -19.83 -62.99 11.14
C SER A 14 -21.28 -63.44 11.14
N THR A 15 -22.28 -62.55 10.98
CA THR A 15 -23.20 -62.59 9.82
C THR A 15 -24.24 -61.45 9.76
N ARG A 16 -24.32 -60.84 8.55
CA ARG A 16 -25.51 -60.56 7.71
C ARG A 16 -26.43 -59.33 7.97
N ARG A 17 -26.31 -58.38 7.00
CA ARG A 17 -27.31 -57.61 6.23
C ARG A 17 -28.61 -57.14 6.90
N HIS A 18 -28.87 -55.82 6.82
CA HIS A 18 -30.11 -55.26 6.25
C HIS A 18 -29.99 -53.74 5.98
N LEU A 19 -30.25 -53.33 4.73
CA LEU A 19 -30.65 -51.97 4.29
C LEU A 19 -32.19 -51.92 4.27
N PRO A 20 -32.88 -50.78 4.52
CA PRO A 20 -33.20 -49.77 3.47
C PRO A 20 -33.55 -48.34 4.06
N PRO A 21 -34.32 -47.42 3.42
CA PRO A 21 -34.45 -47.02 2.00
C PRO A 21 -34.22 -45.50 1.75
N SER A 22 -34.20 -45.11 0.48
CA SER A 22 -34.18 -43.73 -0.06
C SER A 22 -35.55 -43.01 0.01
N PRO A 23 -35.60 -41.66 0.02
CA PRO A 23 -36.81 -40.91 -0.29
C PRO A 23 -36.94 -40.58 -1.78
N ARG A 24 -38.19 -40.64 -2.23
CA ARG A 24 -38.69 -40.50 -3.60
C ARG A 24 -38.73 -39.04 -4.08
N SER A 25 -38.54 -38.93 -5.39
CA SER A 25 -38.80 -37.78 -6.26
C SER A 25 -40.30 -37.46 -6.34
N THR A 26 -40.67 -36.19 -6.21
CA THR A 26 -41.98 -35.66 -6.61
C THR A 26 -41.83 -34.73 -7.81
N THR A 27 -42.45 -35.14 -8.90
CA THR A 27 -42.64 -34.39 -10.14
C THR A 27 -43.69 -33.28 -9.92
N ILE A 28 -43.36 -32.04 -10.27
CA ILE A 28 -44.37 -30.99 -10.53
C ILE A 28 -44.12 -30.45 -11.94
N LYS A 29 -45.18 -30.53 -12.75
CA LYS A 29 -45.26 -30.12 -14.15
C LYS A 29 -45.28 -28.59 -14.28
N CYS A 30 -44.71 -28.14 -15.40
CA CYS A 30 -44.69 -26.77 -15.90
C CYS A 30 -46.10 -26.19 -16.16
N HIS A 31 -46.25 -24.89 -15.94
CA HIS A 31 -47.14 -24.04 -16.73
C HIS A 31 -46.50 -22.66 -16.95
N HIS A 32 -46.15 -22.38 -18.21
CA HIS A 32 -45.95 -21.03 -18.73
C HIS A 32 -47.32 -20.34 -18.87
N PRO A 33 -47.38 -19.01 -18.62
CA PRO A 33 -47.53 -18.09 -19.74
C PRO A 33 -46.61 -16.84 -19.66
N SER A 34 -46.10 -16.45 -20.83
CA SER A 34 -45.50 -15.16 -21.22
C SER A 34 -46.61 -14.16 -21.63
N PRO A 35 -46.42 -12.86 -21.99
CA PRO A 35 -45.31 -11.90 -21.78
C PRO A 35 -45.76 -10.52 -21.18
N ASN A 36 -44.77 -9.73 -20.74
CA ASN A 36 -44.64 -8.24 -20.64
C ASN A 36 -45.85 -7.28 -20.69
N PRO A 37 -45.73 -6.18 -19.93
CA PRO A 37 -45.82 -4.85 -20.56
C PRO A 37 -44.63 -3.91 -20.28
N LYS A 38 -44.23 -3.27 -21.40
CA LYS A 38 -43.34 -2.15 -21.71
C LYS A 38 -42.92 -1.18 -20.57
N PRO A 39 -41.66 -0.70 -20.56
CA PRO A 39 -41.24 0.49 -19.81
C PRO A 39 -41.85 1.76 -20.40
N GLN A 40 -42.36 2.63 -19.53
CA GLN A 40 -42.85 3.96 -19.88
C GLN A 40 -41.67 4.93 -20.07
N SER A 41 -41.68 5.61 -21.21
CA SER A 41 -40.79 6.71 -21.59
C SER A 41 -41.01 7.97 -20.76
N PRO A 42 -39.97 8.72 -20.35
CA PRO A 42 -40.11 10.12 -20.00
C PRO A 42 -40.04 11.01 -21.26
N ILE A 43 -41.03 11.89 -21.39
CA ILE A 43 -41.19 12.92 -22.42
C ILE A 43 -40.17 14.07 -22.20
N PRO A 44 -39.66 14.71 -23.27
CA PRO A 44 -38.62 15.73 -23.18
C PRO A 44 -39.22 17.12 -22.90
N PHE A 45 -38.59 17.87 -22.00
CA PHE A 45 -38.85 19.31 -21.82
C PHE A 45 -37.55 20.10 -22.01
N LEU A 46 -37.47 20.79 -23.14
CA LEU A 46 -36.70 22.02 -23.31
C LEU A 46 -37.71 23.15 -23.52
N PRO A 47 -37.42 24.34 -22.99
CA PRO A 47 -37.45 25.50 -23.88
C PRO A 47 -36.22 26.40 -23.72
N SER A 48 -35.65 26.71 -24.88
CA SER A 48 -35.36 28.08 -25.32
C SER A 48 -34.62 29.00 -24.34
N LEU A 49 -33.34 29.28 -24.64
CA LEU A 49 -32.79 30.61 -24.45
C LEU A 49 -31.91 31.01 -25.64
N SER A 50 -32.39 32.07 -26.27
CA SER A 50 -31.85 32.83 -27.39
C SER A 50 -30.49 33.46 -27.08
N LYS A 51 -29.59 33.38 -28.07
CA LYS A 51 -28.37 34.20 -28.17
C LYS A 51 -28.72 35.70 -28.19
N PRO A 52 -27.76 36.56 -27.84
CA PRO A 52 -27.24 37.40 -28.91
C PRO A 52 -25.72 37.35 -29.07
N LEU A 53 -25.37 37.43 -30.35
CA LEU A 53 -24.07 37.63 -30.95
C LEU A 53 -23.48 38.97 -30.49
N VAL A 54 -22.21 38.99 -30.05
CA VAL A 54 -21.38 40.21 -30.10
C VAL A 54 -20.07 39.85 -30.78
N LEU A 55 -19.80 40.63 -31.82
CA LEU A 55 -18.66 40.58 -32.73
C LEU A 55 -17.54 41.48 -32.20
N ALA A 56 -16.31 41.22 -32.67
CA ALA A 56 -15.08 42.05 -32.60
C ALA A 56 -14.22 41.86 -31.32
N SER A 57 -12.89 41.79 -31.38
CA SER A 57 -11.92 41.98 -32.46
C SER A 57 -10.64 41.19 -32.14
N ALA A 58 -10.00 40.64 -33.17
CA ALA A 58 -8.71 39.98 -33.06
C ALA A 58 -7.58 41.02 -33.01
N SER A 59 -6.70 40.91 -32.01
CA SER A 59 -5.37 41.50 -32.03
C SER A 59 -4.37 40.44 -31.60
N ALA A 60 -3.74 39.82 -32.58
CA ALA A 60 -2.61 38.92 -32.38
C ALA A 60 -1.36 39.75 -32.07
N ALA A 61 -0.73 39.51 -30.91
CA ALA A 61 0.63 39.95 -30.63
C ALA A 61 1.47 38.71 -30.38
N ALA A 62 2.21 38.30 -31.42
CA ALA A 62 3.23 37.26 -31.32
C ALA A 62 4.48 37.87 -30.64
N LEU A 63 4.82 37.39 -29.45
CA LEU A 63 6.12 37.64 -28.84
C LEU A 63 7.05 36.48 -29.20
N LEU A 64 7.89 36.70 -30.20
CA LEU A 64 9.05 35.87 -30.51
C LEU A 64 10.21 36.32 -29.61
N ILE A 65 10.64 35.46 -28.69
CA ILE A 65 11.89 35.67 -27.95
C ILE A 65 12.96 34.80 -28.60
N SER A 66 13.85 35.44 -29.33
CA SER A 66 15.08 34.89 -29.88
C SER A 66 16.20 34.99 -28.84
N PHE A 67 16.93 33.89 -28.64
CA PHE A 67 18.19 33.89 -27.87
C PHE A 67 19.36 33.85 -28.84
N THR A 68 20.16 34.91 -28.85
CA THR A 68 21.49 34.95 -29.47
C THR A 68 22.57 34.68 -28.40
N PRO A 69 23.60 33.87 -28.68
CA PRO A 69 24.72 33.72 -27.77
C PRO A 69 25.71 34.88 -27.93
N ILE A 70 26.03 35.52 -26.80
CA ILE A 70 27.05 36.58 -26.68
C ILE A 70 28.43 35.93 -26.81
N SER A 71 29.19 36.39 -27.81
CA SER A 71 30.61 36.10 -27.99
C SER A 71 31.44 37.10 -27.17
N ILE A 72 32.39 36.60 -26.37
CA ILE A 72 33.46 37.40 -25.76
C ILE A 72 34.68 37.35 -26.69
N LEU A 73 35.27 38.52 -26.90
CA LEU A 73 36.26 38.86 -27.90
C LEU A 73 37.61 39.17 -27.22
N LEU A 74 38.70 38.96 -27.97
CA LEU A 74 40.07 39.53 -27.87
C LEU A 74 41.18 38.60 -27.31
N PRO A 75 42.46 38.82 -27.70
CA PRO A 75 42.98 38.98 -29.06
C PRO A 75 44.31 38.21 -29.30
N GLY A 76 44.67 38.03 -30.58
CA GLY A 76 46.09 37.99 -31.01
C GLY A 76 46.70 36.64 -31.41
N GLY A 77 46.71 36.39 -32.73
CA GLY A 77 47.97 36.24 -33.48
C GLY A 77 48.71 34.89 -33.50
N ASN A 78 48.55 34.22 -34.65
CA ASN A 78 49.59 33.54 -35.46
C ASN A 78 49.87 32.03 -35.24
N GLY A 79 49.68 31.26 -36.32
CA GLY A 79 50.52 30.09 -36.64
C GLY A 79 49.85 28.71 -36.78
N GLY A 80 49.38 28.40 -37.99
CA GLY A 80 49.64 27.14 -38.72
C GLY A 80 49.38 25.74 -38.12
N GLY A 81 48.51 24.99 -38.80
CA GLY A 81 48.89 23.64 -39.29
C GLY A 81 48.40 22.39 -38.53
N PHE A 82 47.31 21.81 -39.02
CA PHE A 82 46.95 20.38 -39.12
C PHE A 82 47.66 19.35 -38.21
N SER A 83 46.90 18.64 -37.37
CA SER A 83 46.48 17.24 -37.59
C SER A 83 46.07 16.53 -36.28
N GLY A 84 44.94 15.82 -36.34
CA GLY A 84 44.72 14.49 -35.77
C GLY A 84 45.04 14.26 -34.29
N GLY A 85 43.99 14.32 -33.45
CA GLY A 85 44.06 14.04 -32.03
C GLY A 85 44.44 12.60 -31.68
N GLY A 86 45.29 12.49 -30.66
CA GLY A 86 45.58 11.26 -29.94
C GLY A 86 45.86 11.56 -28.47
N GLY A 87 45.14 10.87 -27.59
CA GLY A 87 45.72 10.25 -26.40
C GLY A 87 45.90 11.06 -25.10
N ASN A 88 45.22 10.54 -24.08
CA ASN A 88 45.69 10.28 -22.71
C ASN A 88 45.80 11.38 -21.63
N GLY A 89 45.29 10.98 -20.46
CA GLY A 89 45.70 11.42 -19.11
C GLY A 89 44.88 12.61 -18.59
N GLY A 90 44.30 12.60 -17.40
CA GLY A 90 44.42 11.74 -16.23
C GLY A 90 43.95 12.56 -15.02
N GLY A 91 43.35 11.91 -14.03
CA GLY A 91 42.85 12.52 -12.78
C GLY A 91 41.34 12.27 -12.64
N GLY A 92 40.82 11.41 -11.78
CA GLY A 92 41.30 11.00 -10.47
C GLY A 92 40.54 11.78 -9.40
N GLY A 93 39.50 11.17 -8.83
CA GLY A 93 38.70 11.76 -7.75
C GLY A 93 37.40 10.99 -7.53
N GLY A 94 37.47 9.94 -6.72
CA GLY A 94 36.28 9.27 -6.18
C GLY A 94 35.68 10.05 -5.01
N SER A 95 34.39 9.87 -4.75
CA SER A 95 33.88 9.23 -3.53
C SER A 95 32.35 9.38 -3.42
N ASN A 96 31.71 8.28 -3.01
CA ASN A 96 30.48 8.17 -2.21
C ASN A 96 29.13 8.75 -2.69
N GLY A 97 28.20 7.82 -2.96
CA GLY A 97 27.17 7.44 -1.98
C GLY A 97 25.89 8.30 -1.95
N GLY A 98 24.79 7.74 -2.46
CA GLY A 98 23.45 8.31 -2.29
C GLY A 98 22.40 7.71 -3.22
N ASP A 99 22.19 6.38 -3.17
CA ASP A 99 21.06 5.74 -3.83
C ASP A 99 19.77 5.97 -3.02
N GLY A 100 18.95 6.94 -3.43
CA GLY A 100 17.71 7.32 -2.73
C GLY A 100 16.47 7.56 -3.60
N ASN A 101 16.50 7.30 -4.91
CA ASN A 101 15.50 7.87 -5.84
C ASN A 101 14.52 6.85 -6.45
N PHE A 102 14.21 5.75 -5.75
CA PHE A 102 13.31 4.72 -6.28
C PHE A 102 11.82 5.05 -6.13
N TRP A 103 11.42 5.69 -5.02
CA TRP A 103 10.01 5.90 -4.68
C TRP A 103 9.32 7.01 -5.48
N GLU A 104 10.06 7.98 -6.03
CA GLU A 104 9.50 9.08 -6.82
C GLU A 104 8.84 8.61 -8.12
N LYS A 105 9.26 7.48 -8.67
CA LYS A 105 8.90 7.09 -10.05
C LYS A 105 7.71 6.13 -10.17
N LEU A 106 7.34 5.46 -9.07
CA LEU A 106 6.33 4.39 -9.08
C LEU A 106 4.94 4.85 -8.64
N PHE A 107 4.81 5.98 -7.96
CA PHE A 107 3.53 6.45 -7.39
C PHE A 107 3.06 7.84 -7.85
N SER A 108 3.70 8.42 -8.86
CA SER A 108 3.19 9.62 -9.52
C SER A 108 2.32 9.24 -10.73
N PRO A 109 0.98 9.33 -10.66
CA PRO A 109 0.20 9.48 -11.89
C PRO A 109 0.61 10.82 -12.49
N SER A 110 1.27 10.82 -13.65
CA SER A 110 1.43 12.04 -14.43
C SER A 110 0.03 12.57 -14.78
N PRO A 111 -0.36 13.78 -14.36
CA PRO A 111 -1.63 14.33 -14.76
C PRO A 111 -1.55 14.65 -16.26
N ALA A 112 -2.38 13.99 -17.05
CA ALA A 112 -2.68 14.45 -18.39
C ALA A 112 -3.32 15.84 -18.26
N ILE A 113 -2.63 16.86 -18.75
CA ILE A 113 -3.12 18.24 -18.77
C ILE A 113 -4.26 18.30 -19.79
N ALA A 114 -5.49 18.21 -19.31
CA ALA A 114 -6.67 18.72 -20.00
C ALA A 114 -6.99 20.07 -19.35
N ASP A 115 -6.88 21.12 -20.15
CA ASP A 115 -7.20 22.50 -19.78
C ASP A 115 -8.72 22.62 -19.65
N ASP A 116 -9.25 22.40 -18.44
CA ASP A 116 -10.64 22.70 -18.09
C ASP A 116 -10.63 23.81 -17.04
N SER A 117 -10.87 25.02 -17.53
CA SER A 117 -11.00 26.26 -16.78
C SER A 117 -12.30 26.26 -15.97
N ASN A 118 -12.35 25.49 -14.88
CA ASN A 118 -13.26 25.65 -13.74
C ASN A 118 -12.46 25.35 -12.47
N GLN A 119 -11.96 26.39 -11.81
CA GLN A 119 -11.39 26.28 -10.45
C GLN A 119 -12.53 26.04 -9.45
N ASP A 120 -13.08 24.83 -9.47
CA ASP A 120 -13.76 24.31 -8.29
C ASP A 120 -12.68 24.13 -7.22
N GLN A 121 -12.88 24.73 -6.06
CA GLN A 121 -11.95 24.64 -4.95
C GLN A 121 -11.82 23.16 -4.55
N GLU A 122 -10.73 22.52 -4.96
CA GLU A 122 -10.52 21.06 -4.91
C GLU A 122 -10.53 20.48 -3.47
N TRP A 123 -10.53 21.36 -2.47
CA TRP A 123 -10.51 21.05 -1.05
C TRP A 123 -11.57 21.83 -0.28
N ASP A 124 -12.16 21.17 0.71
CA ASP A 124 -13.18 21.74 1.57
C ASP A 124 -12.54 22.31 2.84
N SER A 125 -12.89 23.55 3.16
CA SER A 125 -12.62 24.10 4.48
C SER A 125 -13.22 23.20 5.57
N HIS A 126 -12.42 22.87 6.58
CA HIS A 126 -12.83 21.94 7.64
C HIS A 126 -14.12 22.40 8.35
N GLY A 127 -14.39 23.71 8.39
CA GLY A 127 -15.65 24.28 8.89
C GLY A 127 -15.82 24.13 10.41
N LEU A 128 -14.70 24.00 11.11
CA LEU A 128 -14.61 23.95 12.57
C LEU A 128 -13.94 25.26 13.04
N PRO A 129 -14.03 25.62 14.33
CA PRO A 129 -13.28 26.74 14.89
C PRO A 129 -11.79 26.63 14.54
N ALA A 130 -11.14 27.76 14.31
CA ALA A 130 -9.69 27.77 14.09
C ALA A 130 -8.95 27.44 15.40
N ASN A 131 -7.77 26.82 15.26
CA ASN A 131 -6.83 26.53 16.33
C ASN A 131 -7.34 25.57 17.41
N ILE A 132 -8.19 24.60 17.04
CA ILE A 132 -8.61 23.53 17.93
C ILE A 132 -7.98 22.19 17.52
N VAL A 133 -7.71 21.34 18.51
CA VAL A 133 -7.28 19.96 18.28
C VAL A 133 -8.52 19.08 18.14
N VAL A 134 -8.59 18.35 17.04
CA VAL A 134 -9.74 17.57 16.60
C VAL A 134 -9.27 16.16 16.30
N GLN A 135 -9.90 15.18 16.95
CA GLN A 135 -9.69 13.78 16.61
C GLN A 135 -10.31 13.47 15.24
N LEU A 136 -9.71 12.52 14.49
CA LEU A 136 -10.19 12.13 13.16
C LEU A 136 -11.68 11.77 13.14
N ASN A 137 -12.19 11.16 14.21
CA ASN A 137 -13.59 10.76 14.35
C ASN A 137 -14.58 11.93 14.20
N LYS A 138 -14.16 13.14 14.56
CA LYS A 138 -14.95 14.37 14.48
C LYS A 138 -14.85 15.09 13.14
N LEU A 139 -13.94 14.66 12.26
CA LEU A 139 -13.89 15.15 10.88
C LEU A 139 -15.12 14.62 10.11
N SER A 140 -15.58 15.41 9.15
CA SER A 140 -16.62 15.04 8.20
C SER A 140 -16.08 13.99 7.21
N GLY A 141 -16.88 12.96 6.93
CA GLY A 141 -16.53 11.96 5.93
C GLY A 141 -16.67 12.43 4.48
N PHE A 142 -17.44 13.49 4.25
CA PHE A 142 -17.79 13.98 2.91
C PHE A 142 -16.80 15.02 2.38
N LYS A 143 -15.89 15.50 3.22
CA LYS A 143 -14.97 16.60 2.90
C LYS A 143 -13.58 16.10 2.53
N LYS A 144 -12.92 16.83 1.63
CA LYS A 144 -11.48 16.69 1.36
C LYS A 144 -10.69 17.74 2.13
N TYR A 145 -9.75 17.29 2.97
CA TYR A 145 -8.93 18.14 3.81
C TYR A 145 -7.56 18.38 3.18
N LYS A 146 -7.13 19.64 3.09
CA LYS A 146 -5.75 19.99 2.76
C LYS A 146 -4.88 19.93 4.00
N LEU A 147 -3.81 19.15 3.96
CA LEU A 147 -2.82 19.11 5.05
C LEU A 147 -1.82 20.25 4.89
N SER A 148 -1.64 21.09 5.90
CA SER A 148 -0.61 22.14 5.87
C SER A 148 0.75 21.63 6.30
N ASP A 149 0.76 20.78 7.32
CA ASP A 149 1.97 20.30 7.99
C ASP A 149 1.67 18.93 8.63
N ILE A 150 2.71 18.13 8.83
CA ILE A 150 2.64 16.79 9.42
C ILE A 150 3.76 16.65 10.44
N LEU A 151 3.38 16.54 11.71
CA LEU A 151 4.28 16.40 12.83
C LEU A 151 4.23 14.98 13.38
N PHE A 152 5.41 14.38 13.54
CA PHE A 152 5.57 13.07 14.17
C PHE A 152 6.12 13.23 15.58
N PHE A 153 5.40 12.75 16.58
CA PHE A 153 5.76 12.92 17.98
C PHE A 153 6.00 11.57 18.66
N ASP A 154 7.24 11.31 19.06
CA ASP A 154 7.58 10.13 19.87
C ASP A 154 7.24 10.43 21.35
N ARG A 155 6.20 9.77 21.85
CA ARG A 155 5.69 9.92 23.23
C ARG A 155 6.67 9.42 24.29
N ARG A 156 7.53 8.47 23.95
CA ARG A 156 8.49 7.88 24.89
C ARG A 156 9.72 8.77 25.03
N ARG A 157 10.19 9.35 23.93
CA ARG A 157 11.36 10.23 23.91
C ARG A 157 11.02 11.70 24.14
N TRP A 158 9.74 12.07 24.06
CA TRP A 158 9.26 13.45 24.13
C TRP A 158 9.89 14.36 23.07
N THR A 159 10.12 13.80 21.88
CA THR A 159 10.79 14.49 20.77
C THR A 159 9.98 14.39 19.50
N THR A 160 9.95 15.50 18.74
CA THR A 160 9.42 15.49 17.37
C THR A 160 10.45 14.87 16.44
N VAL A 161 10.01 13.97 15.57
CA VAL A 161 10.83 13.37 14.53
C VAL A 161 10.97 14.35 13.38
N GLY A 162 12.21 14.58 12.92
CA GLY A 162 12.48 15.48 11.79
C GLY A 162 12.05 14.89 10.44
N THR A 163 11.93 15.76 9.44
CA THR A 163 11.59 15.39 8.04
C THR A 163 12.65 14.50 7.38
N GLU A 164 13.89 14.57 7.85
CA GLU A 164 15.03 13.77 7.36
C GLU A 164 15.07 12.35 7.95
N ASP A 165 14.21 12.05 8.93
CA ASP A 165 14.17 10.71 9.49
C ASP A 165 13.44 9.78 8.53
N SER A 166 14.04 8.63 8.25
CA SER A 166 13.42 7.51 7.52
C SER A 166 11.97 7.27 7.91
N PHE A 167 11.61 7.51 9.18
CA PHE A 167 10.25 7.39 9.66
C PHE A 167 9.19 8.24 8.92
N PHE A 168 9.57 9.43 8.45
CA PHE A 168 8.67 10.33 7.72
C PHE A 168 8.23 9.71 6.38
N GLU A 169 9.08 8.87 5.79
CA GLU A 169 8.79 8.15 4.55
C GLU A 169 7.80 6.99 4.75
N MET A 170 7.64 6.51 5.99
CA MET A 170 6.72 5.41 6.30
C MET A 170 5.26 5.79 6.09
N VAL A 171 4.95 7.08 6.19
CA VAL A 171 3.60 7.60 6.04
C VAL A 171 3.41 8.11 4.63
N SER A 172 2.28 7.75 4.01
CA SER A 172 1.94 8.16 2.65
C SER A 172 1.48 9.62 2.54
N LEU A 173 1.15 10.23 3.68
CA LEU A 173 0.68 11.61 3.80
C LEU A 173 1.82 12.60 3.57
N ARG A 174 1.54 13.68 2.83
CA ARG A 174 2.49 14.75 2.55
C ARG A 174 1.86 16.12 2.83
N PRO A 175 2.65 17.08 3.36
CA PRO A 175 2.23 18.47 3.44
C PRO A 175 1.81 18.99 2.04
N GLY A 176 0.73 19.76 2.00
CA GLY A 176 0.10 20.25 0.77
C GLY A 176 -0.86 19.28 0.10
N GLY A 177 -0.86 17.99 0.48
CA GLY A 177 -1.73 16.97 -0.10
C GLY A 177 -3.19 17.07 0.36
N PHE A 178 -4.09 16.48 -0.42
CA PHE A 178 -5.52 16.44 -0.17
C PHE A 178 -5.98 15.04 0.22
N TYR A 179 -6.61 14.93 1.39
CA TYR A 179 -7.00 13.64 1.95
C TYR A 179 -8.42 13.67 2.52
N THR A 180 -9.12 12.56 2.36
CA THR A 180 -10.43 12.32 2.97
C THR A 180 -10.27 11.71 4.37
N LYS A 181 -11.30 11.82 5.22
CA LYS A 181 -11.32 11.16 6.53
C LYS A 181 -10.99 9.67 6.44
N THR A 182 -11.51 8.98 5.43
CA THR A 182 -11.28 7.53 5.24
C THR A 182 -9.83 7.22 4.88
N GLN A 183 -9.17 8.08 4.10
CA GLN A 183 -7.74 7.93 3.81
C GLN A 183 -6.88 8.15 5.07
N LEU A 184 -7.18 9.19 5.87
CA LEU A 184 -6.47 9.44 7.13
C LEU A 184 -6.67 8.29 8.14
N GLN A 185 -7.89 7.77 8.24
CA GLN A 185 -8.21 6.62 9.09
C GLN A 185 -7.47 5.36 8.63
N LYS A 186 -7.42 5.10 7.31
CA LYS A 186 -6.68 3.97 6.74
C LYS A 186 -5.19 4.06 7.03
N GLU A 187 -4.62 5.27 6.98
CA GLU A 187 -3.21 5.48 7.32
C GLU A 187 -2.96 5.20 8.81
N LEU A 188 -3.83 5.69 9.70
CA LEU A 188 -3.76 5.37 11.14
C LEU A 188 -3.85 3.86 11.40
N GLU A 189 -4.77 3.16 10.73
CA GLU A 189 -4.89 1.70 10.81
C GLU A 189 -3.63 0.99 10.30
N THR A 190 -3.03 1.47 9.21
CA THR A 190 -1.79 0.92 8.65
C THR A 190 -0.64 1.05 9.64
N LEU A 191 -0.49 2.22 10.27
CA LEU A 191 0.52 2.43 11.32
C LEU A 191 0.24 1.57 12.56
N ALA A 192 -1.00 1.47 13.01
CA ALA A 192 -1.36 0.65 14.18
C ALA A 192 -1.16 -0.86 13.92
N THR A 193 -1.38 -1.32 12.69
CA THR A 193 -1.30 -2.75 12.31
C THR A 193 0.11 -3.21 11.91
N CYS A 194 1.03 -2.30 11.63
CA CYS A 194 2.34 -2.67 11.07
C CYS A 194 3.32 -3.33 12.05
N GLY A 195 2.96 -3.43 13.33
CA GLY A 195 3.74 -4.09 14.38
C GLY A 195 4.91 -3.26 14.93
N MET A 196 5.17 -2.06 14.40
CA MET A 196 6.29 -1.20 14.82
C MET A 196 6.00 -0.35 16.07
N PHE A 197 4.73 -0.14 16.39
CA PHE A 197 4.27 0.76 17.45
C PHE A 197 3.39 0.02 18.44
N GLU A 198 3.52 0.39 19.71
CA GLU A 198 2.61 -0.09 20.74
C GLU A 198 1.28 0.68 20.67
N LYS A 199 1.38 1.99 20.47
CA LYS A 199 0.24 2.90 20.37
C LYS A 199 0.52 3.98 19.34
N VAL A 200 -0.47 4.29 18.52
CA VAL A 200 -0.46 5.38 17.54
C VAL A 200 -1.77 6.14 17.67
N ASP A 201 -1.70 7.44 17.89
CA ASP A 201 -2.84 8.35 17.89
C ASP A 201 -2.60 9.43 16.82
N MET A 202 -3.64 9.77 16.07
CA MET A 202 -3.60 10.82 15.04
C MET A 202 -4.60 11.92 15.36
N GLU A 203 -4.11 13.14 15.47
CA GLU A 203 -4.89 14.33 15.83
C GLU A 203 -4.69 15.42 14.77
N GLY A 204 -5.77 16.11 14.39
CA GLY A 204 -5.73 17.23 13.47
C GLY A 204 -5.93 18.55 14.19
N LYS A 205 -5.01 19.50 14.01
CA LYS A 205 -5.14 20.88 14.45
C LYS A 205 -5.68 21.73 13.31
N THR A 206 -6.81 22.40 13.54
CA THR A 206 -7.45 23.26 12.53
C THR A 206 -6.73 24.59 12.42
N ASN A 207 -6.40 25.03 11.21
CA ASN A 207 -5.75 26.32 10.98
C ASN A 207 -6.77 27.39 10.55
N PRO A 208 -6.50 28.68 10.80
CA PRO A 208 -7.41 29.77 10.42
C PRO A 208 -7.60 29.92 8.90
N ASP A 209 -6.67 29.40 8.10
CA ASP A 209 -6.70 29.41 6.64
C ASP A 209 -7.61 28.32 6.04
N GLY A 210 -8.25 27.49 6.87
CA GLY A 210 -9.09 26.38 6.42
C GLY A 210 -8.33 25.05 6.28
N THR A 211 -7.01 25.02 6.41
CA THR A 211 -6.19 23.80 6.34
C THR A 211 -6.16 23.04 7.67
N LEU A 212 -5.60 21.83 7.64
CA LEU A 212 -5.42 20.98 8.81
C LEU A 212 -3.92 20.68 9.00
N ALA A 213 -3.36 20.98 10.16
CA ALA A 213 -2.05 20.48 10.57
C ALA A 213 -2.23 19.13 11.28
N LEU A 214 -1.49 18.10 10.88
CA LEU A 214 -1.65 16.76 11.42
C LEU A 214 -0.55 16.46 12.44
N THR A 215 -0.91 15.88 13.59
CA THR A 215 0.02 15.37 14.59
C THR A 215 -0.19 13.87 14.75
N ILE A 216 0.82 13.08 14.39
CA ILE A 216 0.86 11.62 14.60
C ILE A 216 1.74 11.36 15.82
N SER A 217 1.12 11.01 16.94
CA SER A 217 1.83 10.67 18.16
C SER A 217 1.92 9.16 18.30
N PHE A 218 3.11 8.63 18.60
CA PHE A 218 3.32 7.20 18.68
C PHE A 218 4.24 6.82 19.83
N THR A 219 4.17 5.55 20.23
CA THR A 219 5.11 4.93 21.18
C THR A 219 5.87 3.84 20.46
N GLU A 220 7.18 4.05 20.25
CA GLU A 220 8.06 3.09 19.59
C GLU A 220 8.12 1.81 20.42
N SER A 221 7.76 0.69 19.80
CA SER A 221 7.95 -0.61 20.43
C SER A 221 9.43 -1.00 20.33
N THR A 222 9.94 -1.56 21.42
CA THR A 222 11.32 -2.06 21.50
C THR A 222 11.28 -3.50 21.97
N TRP A 223 11.93 -4.39 21.22
CA TRP A 223 11.95 -5.81 21.54
C TRP A 223 13.35 -6.31 21.83
N GLN A 224 13.41 -7.50 22.41
CA GLN A 224 14.65 -8.22 22.67
C GLN A 224 15.37 -8.56 21.35
N SER A 225 16.63 -9.00 21.45
CA SER A 225 17.35 -9.52 20.29
C SER A 225 16.59 -10.68 19.65
N ALA A 226 16.59 -10.70 18.32
CA ALA A 226 16.04 -11.80 17.54
C ALA A 226 17.17 -12.50 16.79
N ASP A 227 17.27 -13.82 17.01
CA ASP A 227 18.30 -14.67 16.40
C ASP A 227 17.82 -15.31 15.09
N ARG A 228 16.51 -15.21 14.82
CA ARG A 228 15.86 -15.82 13.66
C ARG A 228 15.02 -14.80 12.90
N PHE A 229 15.00 -14.96 11.59
CA PHE A 229 14.17 -14.20 10.68
C PHE A 229 13.38 -15.18 9.82
N ARG A 230 12.07 -14.97 9.73
CA ARG A 230 11.15 -15.73 8.89
C ARG A 230 10.34 -14.78 8.03
N CYS A 231 10.26 -15.06 6.74
CA CYS A 231 9.29 -14.43 5.85
C CYS A 231 8.13 -15.39 5.62
N ILE A 232 6.89 -14.91 5.72
CA ILE A 232 5.69 -15.67 5.35
C ILE A 232 4.78 -14.86 4.41
N ASN A 233 4.27 -15.51 3.37
CA ASN A 233 3.28 -14.92 2.47
C ASN A 233 1.88 -15.15 3.05
N VAL A 234 1.26 -14.05 3.48
CA VAL A 234 -0.10 -13.99 4.04
C VAL A 234 -1.13 -13.46 3.03
N GLY A 235 -0.77 -13.44 1.75
CA GLY A 235 -1.68 -13.13 0.65
C GLY A 235 -2.92 -14.03 0.70
N LEU A 236 -4.09 -13.42 0.48
CA LEU A 236 -5.42 -14.02 0.58
C LEU A 236 -5.83 -14.48 1.99
N MET A 237 -5.01 -14.25 3.02
CA MET A 237 -5.38 -14.48 4.42
C MET A 237 -5.98 -13.23 5.05
N ALA A 238 -6.83 -13.42 6.07
CA ALA A 238 -7.32 -12.33 6.89
C ALA A 238 -6.14 -11.59 7.55
N GLN A 239 -6.11 -10.27 7.49
CA GLN A 239 -5.06 -9.46 8.09
C GLN A 239 -5.20 -9.43 9.62
N SER A 240 -4.07 -9.44 10.32
CA SER A 240 -4.05 -9.31 11.78
C SER A 240 -4.50 -7.91 12.18
N LYS A 241 -5.62 -7.82 12.89
CA LYS A 241 -6.04 -6.56 13.51
C LYS A 241 -5.34 -6.40 14.87
N PRO A 242 -4.92 -5.19 15.27
CA PRO A 242 -4.52 -4.89 16.64
C PRO A 242 -5.69 -5.26 17.53
N ILE A 243 -5.51 -6.23 18.41
CA ILE A 243 -6.57 -6.66 19.31
C ILE A 243 -6.43 -5.83 20.59
N GLU A 244 -7.39 -4.96 20.82
CA GLU A 244 -7.49 -4.18 22.06
C GLU A 244 -7.73 -5.15 23.22
N MET A 245 -6.83 -5.13 24.20
CA MET A 245 -7.05 -5.83 25.45
C MET A 245 -8.00 -5.02 26.31
N ASP A 246 -9.02 -5.68 26.85
CA ASP A 246 -9.87 -5.08 27.87
C ASP A 246 -9.03 -4.73 29.11
N PRO A 247 -9.04 -3.46 29.57
CA PRO A 247 -8.31 -3.04 30.75
C PRO A 247 -8.79 -3.72 32.05
N ASP A 248 -10.01 -4.26 32.08
CA ASP A 248 -10.62 -4.87 33.27
C ASP A 248 -10.38 -6.40 33.38
N MET A 249 -9.59 -6.99 32.46
CA MET A 249 -9.25 -8.42 32.51
C MET A 249 -8.41 -8.80 33.73
N THR A 250 -8.74 -9.92 34.36
CA THR A 250 -7.95 -10.49 35.46
C THR A 250 -6.60 -11.04 34.96
N ASP A 251 -5.61 -11.15 35.85
CA ASP A 251 -4.28 -11.69 35.50
C ASP A 251 -4.34 -13.10 34.89
N LYS A 252 -5.28 -13.92 35.34
CA LYS A 252 -5.50 -15.28 34.82
C LYS A 252 -6.04 -15.23 33.38
N GLU A 253 -7.04 -14.39 33.13
CA GLU A 253 -7.62 -14.21 31.79
C GLU A 253 -6.59 -13.62 30.84
N LYS A 254 -5.80 -12.65 31.28
CA LYS A 254 -4.69 -12.07 30.52
C LYS A 254 -3.65 -13.12 30.13
N LEU A 255 -3.29 -14.04 31.03
CA LEU A 255 -2.36 -15.12 30.73
C LEU A 255 -2.94 -16.13 29.73
N GLU A 256 -4.20 -16.53 29.89
CA GLU A 256 -4.89 -17.42 28.96
C GLU A 256 -5.03 -16.79 27.57
N TYR A 257 -5.31 -15.48 27.53
CA TYR A 257 -5.39 -14.68 26.32
C TYR A 257 -4.06 -14.67 25.55
N TYR A 258 -2.93 -14.37 26.21
CA TYR A 258 -1.62 -14.42 25.56
C TYR A 258 -1.28 -15.81 25.02
N LYS A 259 -1.61 -16.88 25.78
CA LYS A 259 -1.41 -18.26 25.32
C LYS A 259 -2.24 -18.59 24.08
N ASN A 260 -3.48 -18.12 24.02
CA ASN A 260 -4.33 -18.32 22.85
C ASN A 260 -3.83 -17.52 21.65
N GLN A 261 -3.43 -16.26 21.83
CA GLN A 261 -2.82 -15.47 20.77
C GLN A 261 -1.55 -16.12 20.20
N GLU A 262 -0.65 -16.65 21.06
CA GLU A 262 0.55 -17.33 20.59
C GLU A 262 0.21 -18.59 19.78
N LYS A 263 -0.79 -19.36 20.22
CA LYS A 263 -1.29 -20.53 19.46
C LYS A 263 -1.89 -20.13 18.13
N ASP A 264 -2.71 -19.08 18.09
CA ASP A 264 -3.31 -18.55 16.86
C ASP A 264 -2.23 -18.05 15.90
N TYR A 265 -1.22 -17.38 16.41
CA TYR A 265 -0.10 -16.89 15.62
C TYR A 265 0.73 -18.04 15.05
N LYS A 266 1.00 -19.10 15.83
CA LYS A 266 1.64 -20.32 15.32
C LYS A 266 0.82 -20.97 14.21
N ARG A 267 -0.49 -21.10 14.39
CA ARG A 267 -1.40 -21.60 13.34
C ARG A 267 -1.38 -20.72 12.08
N ARG A 268 -1.26 -19.40 12.24
CA ARG A 268 -1.12 -18.46 11.11
C ARG A 268 0.17 -18.73 10.35
N ILE A 269 1.30 -18.86 11.04
CA ILE A 269 2.61 -19.16 10.41
C ILE A 269 2.55 -20.49 9.65
N GLU A 270 1.97 -21.53 10.24
CA GLU A 270 1.86 -22.86 9.62
C GLU A 270 0.95 -22.88 8.38
N ARG A 271 -0.10 -22.04 8.37
CA ARG A 271 -1.02 -21.91 7.24
C ARG A 271 -0.51 -21.00 6.13
N ALA A 272 0.40 -20.08 6.46
CA ALA A 272 0.93 -19.13 5.50
C ALA A 272 1.80 -19.83 4.44
N ARG A 273 1.82 -19.25 3.24
CA ARG A 273 2.65 -19.78 2.14
C ARG A 273 4.11 -19.34 2.34
N PRO A 274 5.09 -20.11 1.83
CA PRO A 274 6.47 -19.63 1.72
C PRO A 274 6.55 -18.36 0.89
N CYS A 275 7.44 -17.44 1.26
CA CYS A 275 7.80 -16.29 0.42
C CYS A 275 8.70 -16.70 -0.74
N LEU A 276 8.70 -15.90 -1.81
CA LEU A 276 9.66 -15.95 -2.91
C LEU A 276 11.03 -15.36 -2.52
N LEU A 277 11.10 -14.67 -1.38
CA LEU A 277 12.30 -14.02 -0.86
C LEU A 277 13.49 -14.99 -0.75
N PRO A 278 14.65 -14.72 -1.39
CA PRO A 278 15.75 -15.66 -1.47
C PRO A 278 16.60 -15.61 -0.20
N MET A 279 17.33 -16.71 0.04
CA MET A 279 18.16 -16.88 1.24
C MET A 279 19.24 -15.80 1.39
N GLN A 280 19.66 -15.14 0.30
CA GLN A 280 20.61 -14.03 0.33
C GLN A 280 20.03 -12.84 1.12
N VAL A 281 18.80 -12.42 0.80
CA VAL A 281 18.12 -11.33 1.51
C VAL A 281 17.86 -11.72 2.96
N HIS A 282 17.51 -12.98 3.23
CA HIS A 282 17.36 -13.47 4.61
C HIS A 282 18.66 -13.29 5.43
N ARG A 283 19.82 -13.59 4.83
CA ARG A 283 21.12 -13.44 5.51
C ARG A 283 21.47 -11.97 5.78
N GLU A 284 21.16 -11.08 4.84
CA GLU A 284 21.35 -9.64 5.03
C GLU A 284 20.47 -9.12 6.16
N VAL A 285 19.20 -9.53 6.23
CA VAL A 285 18.31 -9.15 7.34
C VAL A 285 18.82 -9.70 8.68
N LEU A 286 19.26 -10.96 8.72
CA LEU A 286 19.88 -11.53 9.93
C LEU A 286 21.16 -10.79 10.33
N GLN A 287 21.95 -10.31 9.36
CA GLN A 287 23.11 -9.46 9.62
C GLN A 287 22.69 -8.16 10.31
N MET A 288 21.69 -7.46 9.78
CA MET A 288 21.16 -6.22 10.37
C MET A 288 20.62 -6.43 11.80
N LEU A 289 19.94 -7.57 12.05
CA LEU A 289 19.44 -7.93 13.38
C LEU A 289 20.60 -8.15 14.39
N ARG A 290 21.67 -8.84 13.96
CA ARG A 290 22.84 -9.10 14.80
C ARG A 290 23.65 -7.84 15.11
N GLU A 291 23.80 -6.95 14.14
CA GLU A 291 24.59 -5.71 14.30
C GLU A 291 23.97 -4.73 15.30
N GLN A 292 22.63 -4.61 15.33
CA GLN A 292 21.97 -3.73 16.29
C GLN A 292 21.83 -4.34 17.69
N GLY A 293 21.79 -5.67 17.80
CA GLY A 293 21.63 -6.38 19.07
C GLY A 293 20.26 -6.22 19.76
N LYS A 294 19.38 -5.35 19.25
CA LYS A 294 17.98 -5.18 19.68
C LYS A 294 17.11 -4.86 18.49
N VAL A 295 15.83 -5.24 18.54
CA VAL A 295 14.87 -4.91 17.48
C VAL A 295 14.17 -3.61 17.84
N SER A 296 14.25 -2.63 16.94
CA SER A 296 13.61 -1.31 17.03
C SER A 296 12.73 -1.06 15.80
N ALA A 297 11.80 -0.10 15.88
CA ALA A 297 10.97 0.26 14.73
C ALA A 297 11.83 0.72 13.53
N ARG A 298 12.89 1.49 13.81
CA ARG A 298 13.85 1.94 12.77
C ARG A 298 14.55 0.77 12.08
N LEU A 299 14.88 -0.29 12.81
CA LEU A 299 15.48 -1.48 12.22
C LEU A 299 14.46 -2.26 11.38
N LEU A 300 13.24 -2.44 11.89
CA LEU A 300 12.17 -3.10 11.15
C LEU A 300 11.81 -2.34 9.87
N GLN A 301 11.88 -1.02 9.88
CA GLN A 301 11.74 -0.21 8.68
C GLN A 301 12.83 -0.54 7.65
N LYS A 302 14.10 -0.50 8.03
CA LYS A 302 15.20 -0.87 7.11
C LYS A 302 15.03 -2.27 6.53
N ILE A 303 14.54 -3.22 7.35
CA ILE A 303 14.21 -4.57 6.91
C ILE A 303 13.06 -4.56 5.91
N ARG A 304 11.98 -3.82 6.18
CA ARG A 304 10.85 -3.63 5.25
C ARG A 304 11.36 -3.12 3.91
N ASP A 305 12.11 -2.02 3.91
CA ASP A 305 12.57 -1.36 2.69
C ASP A 305 13.47 -2.29 1.90
N ARG A 306 14.36 -3.04 2.58
CA ARG A 306 15.23 -4.02 1.94
C ARG A 306 14.46 -5.18 1.29
N VAL A 307 13.42 -5.68 1.97
CA VAL A 307 12.57 -6.77 1.47
C VAL A 307 11.72 -6.28 0.30
N GLN A 308 11.07 -5.13 0.41
CA GLN A 308 10.25 -4.55 -0.66
C GLN A 308 11.09 -4.20 -1.88
N LYS A 309 12.28 -3.62 -1.69
CA LYS A 309 13.22 -3.34 -2.77
C LYS A 309 13.53 -4.59 -3.58
N TRP A 310 13.82 -5.72 -2.93
CA TRP A 310 14.06 -6.97 -3.66
C TRP A 310 12.85 -7.39 -4.50
N TYR A 311 11.66 -7.39 -3.92
CA TYR A 311 10.44 -7.74 -4.67
C TYR A 311 10.24 -6.83 -5.89
N HIS A 312 10.44 -5.53 -5.72
CA HIS A 312 10.20 -4.57 -6.79
C HIS A 312 11.28 -4.64 -7.87
N ASP A 313 12.54 -4.84 -7.49
CA ASP A 313 13.66 -5.06 -8.42
C ASP A 313 13.44 -6.32 -9.28
N GLU A 314 12.79 -7.35 -8.74
CA GLU A 314 12.41 -8.57 -9.47
C GLU A 314 11.07 -8.45 -10.22
N GLY A 315 10.41 -7.29 -10.20
CA GLY A 315 9.19 -7.01 -10.95
C GLY A 315 7.87 -7.29 -10.21
N TYR A 316 7.90 -7.69 -8.94
CA TYR A 316 6.71 -7.83 -8.09
C TYR A 316 6.23 -6.45 -7.58
N ALA A 317 5.73 -5.61 -8.49
CA ALA A 317 5.36 -4.22 -8.20
C ALA A 317 4.24 -4.07 -7.13
N CYS A 318 3.38 -5.09 -6.98
CA CYS A 318 2.30 -5.10 -5.99
C CYS A 318 2.71 -5.73 -4.65
N ALA A 319 3.96 -6.13 -4.48
CA ALA A 319 4.42 -6.75 -3.25
C ALA A 319 4.57 -5.73 -2.11
N GLN A 320 4.11 -6.11 -0.93
CA GLN A 320 4.13 -5.26 0.25
C GLN A 320 4.40 -6.06 1.54
N VAL A 321 5.23 -5.51 2.42
CA VAL A 321 5.34 -5.99 3.80
C VAL A 321 4.19 -5.40 4.60
N VAL A 322 3.31 -6.27 5.12
CA VAL A 322 2.09 -5.84 5.81
C VAL A 322 2.27 -5.74 7.32
N ASN A 323 3.07 -6.62 7.91
CA ASN A 323 3.25 -6.66 9.37
C ASN A 323 4.59 -7.30 9.76
N PHE A 324 5.11 -6.92 10.93
CA PHE A 324 6.13 -7.65 11.66
C PHE A 324 5.53 -8.24 12.94
N GLY A 325 5.49 -9.57 13.03
CA GLY A 325 4.95 -10.28 14.18
C GLY A 325 5.98 -11.12 14.92
N ASN A 326 5.51 -11.74 16.01
CA ASN A 326 6.28 -12.57 16.94
C ASN A 326 7.49 -11.87 17.60
N LEU A 327 7.48 -10.54 17.62
CA LEU A 327 8.61 -9.72 18.08
C LEU A 327 8.92 -9.88 19.59
N ASN A 328 7.99 -10.42 20.38
CA ASN A 328 8.23 -10.75 21.80
C ASN A 328 9.09 -12.01 21.99
N THR A 329 9.38 -12.74 20.91
CA THR A 329 10.25 -13.92 20.93
C THR A 329 11.58 -13.62 20.23
N LYS A 330 12.52 -14.58 20.26
CA LYS A 330 13.80 -14.46 19.54
C LYS A 330 13.68 -14.65 18.01
N GLU A 331 12.50 -14.46 17.43
CA GLU A 331 12.23 -14.65 16.00
C GLU A 331 11.39 -13.48 15.47
N VAL A 332 11.90 -12.77 14.45
CA VAL A 332 11.13 -11.78 13.70
C VAL A 332 10.42 -12.48 12.54
N VAL A 333 9.09 -12.36 12.52
CA VAL A 333 8.25 -12.86 11.41
C VAL A 333 7.82 -11.68 10.56
N CYS A 334 8.30 -11.62 9.32
CA CYS A 334 7.92 -10.66 8.29
C CYS A 334 6.74 -11.22 7.49
N GLU A 335 5.58 -10.59 7.61
CA GLU A 335 4.38 -10.93 6.85
C GLU A 335 4.36 -10.10 5.56
N VAL A 336 4.29 -10.78 4.41
CA VAL A 336 4.24 -10.14 3.09
C VAL A 336 2.99 -10.55 2.33
N VAL A 337 2.56 -9.67 1.44
CA VAL A 337 1.64 -9.98 0.34
C VAL A 337 2.42 -9.78 -0.95
N GLU A 338 2.45 -10.79 -1.82
CA GLU A 338 3.27 -10.75 -3.04
C GLU A 338 2.50 -10.20 -4.25
N GLY A 339 1.20 -9.93 -4.10
CA GLY A 339 0.33 -9.44 -5.16
C GLY A 339 -0.41 -10.55 -5.91
N ASP A 340 -1.02 -11.49 -5.18
CA ASP A 340 -1.81 -12.57 -5.78
C ASP A 340 -2.95 -12.02 -6.66
N ILE A 341 -2.97 -12.45 -7.92
CA ILE A 341 -4.02 -12.07 -8.87
C ILE A 341 -5.28 -12.87 -8.54
N THR A 342 -6.30 -12.20 -7.99
CA THR A 342 -7.61 -12.81 -7.68
C THR A 342 -8.57 -12.79 -8.86
N GLN A 343 -8.41 -11.82 -9.75
CA GLN A 343 -9.28 -11.63 -10.92
C GLN A 343 -8.50 -11.03 -12.08
N LEU A 344 -8.76 -11.55 -13.28
CA LEU A 344 -8.32 -10.99 -14.56
C LEU A 344 -9.54 -10.49 -15.32
N VAL A 345 -9.55 -9.19 -15.65
CA VAL A 345 -10.63 -8.54 -16.40
C VAL A 345 -10.07 -8.00 -17.71
N ILE A 346 -10.72 -8.32 -18.82
CA ILE A 346 -10.39 -7.79 -20.15
C ILE A 346 -11.45 -6.73 -20.48
N GLN A 347 -11.02 -5.49 -20.66
CA GLN A 347 -11.88 -4.36 -21.03
C GLN A 347 -11.48 -3.85 -22.41
N PHE A 348 -12.46 -3.66 -23.30
CA PHE A 348 -12.24 -3.05 -24.59
C PHE A 348 -12.53 -1.55 -24.52
N GLN A 349 -11.68 -0.75 -25.15
CA GLN A 349 -11.82 0.68 -25.23
C GLN A 349 -11.74 1.16 -26.69
N ASP A 350 -12.49 2.20 -27.03
CA ASP A 350 -12.36 2.88 -28.30
C ASP A 350 -11.12 3.80 -28.33
N LYS A 351 -10.89 4.47 -29.47
CA LYS A 351 -9.74 5.40 -29.61
C LYS A 351 -9.82 6.64 -28.71
N LEU A 352 -11.01 6.92 -28.15
CA LEU A 352 -11.26 8.03 -27.24
C LEU A 352 -11.19 7.60 -25.77
N GLY A 353 -10.92 6.31 -25.49
CA GLY A 353 -10.83 5.75 -24.14
C GLY A 353 -12.18 5.32 -23.55
N ASN A 354 -13.27 5.35 -24.31
CA ASN A 354 -14.57 4.92 -23.83
C ASN A 354 -14.66 3.39 -23.81
N VAL A 355 -15.30 2.85 -22.78
CA VAL A 355 -15.55 1.41 -22.67
C VAL A 355 -16.56 0.97 -23.72
N VAL A 356 -16.19 -0.03 -24.52
CA VAL A 356 -17.02 -0.55 -25.61
C VAL A 356 -17.11 -2.08 -25.55
N GLU A 357 -18.05 -2.65 -26.30
CA GLU A 357 -18.09 -4.09 -26.51
C GLU A 357 -17.01 -4.51 -27.51
N GLY A 358 -16.22 -5.53 -27.15
CA GLY A 358 -15.17 -6.04 -28.01
C GLY A 358 -15.68 -7.02 -29.05
N ASN A 359 -15.39 -6.76 -30.33
CA ASN A 359 -15.72 -7.69 -31.41
C ASN A 359 -14.74 -8.88 -31.49
N THR A 360 -13.58 -8.79 -30.84
CA THR A 360 -12.58 -9.87 -30.79
C THR A 360 -13.00 -10.94 -29.79
N GLN A 361 -12.93 -12.21 -30.20
CA GLN A 361 -13.22 -13.32 -29.30
C GLN A 361 -12.22 -13.35 -28.13
N LEU A 362 -12.72 -13.39 -26.89
CA LEU A 362 -11.89 -13.43 -25.67
C LEU A 362 -10.80 -14.53 -25.67
N PRO A 363 -11.01 -15.74 -26.23
CA PRO A 363 -9.97 -16.76 -26.31
C PRO A 363 -8.71 -16.31 -27.07
N VAL A 364 -8.85 -15.44 -28.06
CA VAL A 364 -7.73 -14.90 -28.85
C VAL A 364 -6.83 -14.00 -27.99
N VAL A 365 -7.42 -13.26 -27.06
CA VAL A 365 -6.64 -12.45 -26.10
C VAL A 365 -6.04 -13.34 -25.03
N ARG A 366 -6.83 -14.27 -24.47
CA ARG A 366 -6.41 -15.13 -23.36
C ARG A 366 -5.24 -16.04 -23.69
N ARG A 367 -5.11 -16.51 -24.94
CA ARG A 367 -4.00 -17.39 -25.34
C ARG A 367 -2.63 -16.70 -25.31
N GLU A 368 -2.60 -15.38 -25.40
CA GLU A 368 -1.36 -14.58 -25.35
C GLU A 368 -0.93 -14.27 -23.91
N LEU A 369 -1.82 -14.51 -22.94
CA LEU A 369 -1.52 -14.30 -21.53
C LEU A 369 -0.79 -15.52 -20.95
N PRO A 370 0.17 -15.32 -20.03
CA PRO A 370 0.78 -16.42 -19.30
C PRO A 370 -0.28 -17.31 -18.65
N ARG A 371 -0.04 -18.62 -18.66
CA ARG A 371 -0.87 -19.55 -17.91
C ARG A 371 -0.67 -19.27 -16.42
N GLN A 372 -1.76 -18.99 -15.72
CA GLN A 372 -1.78 -18.79 -14.27
C GLN A 372 -1.64 -20.12 -13.53
#